data_AF-A0A841T4S2-F1
#
_entry.id   AF-A0A841T4S2-F1
#
_cell.length_a   1.000
_cell.length_b   1.000
_cell.length_c   1.000
_cell.angle_alpha   90.00
_cell.angle_beta   90.00
_cell.angle_gamma   90.00
#
_symmetry.space_group_name_H-M   'P 1'
#
loop_
_entity.id
_entity.type
_entity.pdbx_description
1 polymer ?
#
loop_
_entity_poly.entity_id
_entity_poly.type
_entity_poly.pdbx_seq_one_letter_code
_entity_poly.pdbx_strand_id
1 'polypeptide(L)'
;MSKKTRVPPMTEREIRAILRAADDIIAEGGRTLLSRILKGSKEKKLLELGLDRNPSYGFYSDVSLDEIMEKVDRTLHSGYLEIEMNGKLPTIVFTPLGWVIERERRAEEFLREWDQWLENGVVPMSMEYLKDRNRGMIFLFLYKIVCTGDPKYIPFLKQWESVDYRKVREEIRHTIKSLMLRDSLTDEDWDKLKRERFEALTIRSKKPVFLHCKGCDRYFVLDELDPELYEGDGLKLPEACCNCEDKKKDSRS
;
A
#
# COMPACT_ATOMS: atom_id res chain seq x y z
N MET A 1 -26.45 17.64 30.59
CA MET A 1 -25.34 16.67 30.43
C MET A 1 -25.44 16.08 29.04
N SER A 2 -24.62 16.55 28.10
CA SER A 2 -24.66 16.07 26.71
C SER A 2 -24.11 14.65 26.65
N LYS A 3 -24.92 13.69 26.19
CA LYS A 3 -24.46 12.33 25.87
C LYS A 3 -23.40 12.49 24.78
N LYS A 4 -22.11 12.35 25.13
CA LYS A 4 -21.05 12.14 24.14
C LYS A 4 -21.39 10.83 23.42
N THR A 5 -22.10 10.92 22.31
CA THR A 5 -22.29 9.81 21.38
C THR A 5 -20.90 9.34 21.00
N ARG A 6 -20.51 8.14 21.44
CA ARG A 6 -19.24 7.54 21.06
C ARG A 6 -19.31 7.29 19.56
N VAL A 7 -18.59 8.08 18.78
CA VAL A 7 -18.46 7.87 17.34
C VAL A 7 -17.80 6.50 17.13
N PRO A 8 -18.41 5.57 16.40
CA PRO A 8 -17.86 4.23 16.19
C PRO A 8 -16.48 4.30 15.55
N PRO A 9 -15.52 3.44 15.95
CA PRO A 9 -14.20 3.39 15.32
C PRO A 9 -14.34 3.14 13.80
N MET A 10 -13.46 3.75 13.00
CA MET A 10 -13.49 3.52 11.56
C MET A 10 -13.11 2.07 11.28
N THR A 11 -13.83 1.45 10.35
CA THR A 11 -13.50 0.11 9.89
C THR A 11 -12.25 0.14 9.03
N GLU A 12 -11.55 -0.99 8.94
CA GLU A 12 -10.39 -1.14 8.07
C GLU A 12 -10.73 -0.83 6.60
N ARG A 13 -11.92 -1.25 6.14
CA ARG A 13 -12.40 -0.96 4.79
C ARG A 13 -12.49 0.53 4.52
N GLU A 14 -13.00 1.30 5.47
CA GLU A 14 -13.11 2.76 5.37
C GLU A 14 -11.74 3.44 5.34
N ILE A 15 -10.82 3.02 6.22
CA ILE A 15 -9.44 3.55 6.24
C ILE A 15 -8.76 3.28 4.89
N ARG A 16 -8.79 2.03 4.42
CA ARG A 16 -8.20 1.64 3.13
C ARG A 16 -8.82 2.41 1.98
N ALA A 17 -10.15 2.61 1.96
CA ALA A 17 -10.81 3.37 0.91
C ALA A 17 -10.33 4.83 0.85
N ILE A 18 -10.21 5.48 2.02
CA ILE A 18 -9.72 6.86 2.13
C ILE A 18 -8.26 6.97 1.68
N LEU A 19 -7.39 6.05 2.09
CA LEU A 19 -5.98 6.04 1.66
C LEU A 19 -5.85 5.84 0.15
N ARG A 20 -6.60 4.89 -0.42
CA ARG A 20 -6.57 4.63 -1.86
C ARG A 20 -7.11 5.81 -2.68
N ALA A 21 -8.12 6.52 -2.18
CA ALA A 21 -8.62 7.75 -2.80
C ALA A 21 -7.60 8.90 -2.71
N ALA A 22 -6.78 8.93 -1.65
CA ALA A 22 -5.75 9.93 -1.47
C ALA A 22 -4.54 9.74 -2.38
N ASP A 23 -4.23 8.50 -2.80
CA ASP A 23 -3.05 8.16 -3.63
C ASP A 23 -2.94 9.04 -4.90
N ASP A 24 -4.05 9.26 -5.60
CA ASP A 24 -4.05 10.04 -6.87
C ASP A 24 -3.89 11.56 -6.66
N ILE A 25 -3.98 12.05 -5.42
CA ILE A 25 -3.86 13.48 -5.08
C ILE A 25 -2.84 13.75 -3.97
N ILE A 26 -2.03 12.76 -3.62
CA ILE A 26 -1.12 12.85 -2.48
C ILE A 26 -0.07 13.94 -2.74
N ALA A 27 0.19 14.79 -1.75
CA ALA A 27 1.05 15.98 -1.83
C ALA A 27 0.60 17.08 -2.82
N GLU A 28 -0.52 16.90 -3.54
CA GLU A 28 -1.02 17.84 -4.56
C GLU A 28 -2.41 18.39 -4.22
N GLY A 29 -3.26 17.57 -3.62
CA GLY A 29 -4.64 17.90 -3.26
C GLY A 29 -4.84 18.05 -1.75
N GLY A 30 -5.92 18.75 -1.39
CA GLY A 30 -6.34 18.92 0.00
C GLY A 30 -7.55 18.04 0.37
N ARG A 31 -7.94 18.12 1.64
CA ARG A 31 -9.09 17.38 2.22
C ARG A 31 -10.40 17.51 1.43
N THR A 32 -10.69 18.71 0.92
CA THR A 32 -11.91 18.97 0.14
C THR A 32 -11.94 18.20 -1.18
N LEU A 33 -10.78 18.07 -1.84
CA LEU A 33 -10.71 17.29 -3.08
C LEU A 33 -10.87 15.80 -2.77
N LEU A 34 -10.21 15.32 -1.71
CA LEU A 34 -10.33 13.94 -1.24
C LEU A 34 -11.79 13.55 -0.95
N SER A 35 -12.53 14.40 -0.22
CA SER A 35 -13.94 14.12 0.10
C SER A 35 -14.82 14.08 -1.16
N ARG A 36 -14.51 14.88 -2.18
CA ARG A 36 -15.22 14.87 -3.46
C ARG A 36 -14.94 13.62 -4.30
N ILE A 37 -13.71 13.11 -4.29
CA ILE A 37 -13.37 11.82 -4.92
C ILE A 37 -14.20 10.71 -4.26
N LEU A 38 -14.14 10.63 -2.93
CA LEU A 38 -14.87 9.63 -2.15
C LEU A 38 -16.39 9.72 -2.32
N LYS A 39 -16.93 10.93 -2.51
CA LYS A 39 -18.35 11.17 -2.78
C LYS A 39 -18.77 10.74 -4.20
N GLY A 40 -17.83 10.64 -5.14
CA GLY A 40 -18.16 10.40 -6.54
C GLY A 40 -18.64 11.68 -7.25
N SER A 41 -18.02 12.82 -6.94
CA SER A 41 -18.43 14.11 -7.48
C SER A 41 -18.17 14.20 -8.99
N LYS A 42 -19.20 14.60 -9.75
CA LYS A 42 -19.15 14.80 -11.21
C LYS A 42 -18.61 16.18 -11.61
N GLU A 43 -17.87 16.85 -10.72
CA GLU A 43 -17.27 18.14 -11.02
C GLU A 43 -16.33 18.04 -12.22
N LYS A 44 -16.49 18.93 -13.20
CA LYS A 44 -15.74 18.90 -14.47
C LYS A 44 -14.22 18.80 -14.24
N LYS A 45 -13.66 19.59 -13.32
CA LYS A 45 -12.23 19.58 -13.02
C LYS A 45 -11.74 18.25 -12.43
N LEU A 46 -12.57 17.55 -11.67
CA LEU A 46 -12.24 16.23 -11.12
C LEU A 46 -12.14 15.19 -12.24
N LEU A 47 -13.10 15.22 -13.17
CA LEU A 47 -13.13 14.33 -14.33
C LEU A 47 -12.01 14.64 -15.34
N GLU A 48 -11.68 15.91 -15.54
CA GLU A 48 -10.54 16.32 -16.38
C GLU A 48 -9.20 15.81 -15.86
N LEU A 49 -9.08 15.65 -14.54
CA LEU A 49 -7.91 15.04 -13.90
C LEU A 49 -7.97 13.50 -13.87
N GLY A 50 -9.06 12.89 -14.37
CA GLY A 50 -9.24 11.44 -14.40
C GLY A 50 -9.42 10.79 -13.03
N LEU A 51 -9.75 11.55 -11.99
CA LEU A 51 -9.88 11.07 -10.61
C LEU A 51 -11.10 10.16 -10.41
N ASP A 52 -12.02 10.11 -11.38
CA ASP A 52 -13.12 9.15 -11.46
C ASP A 52 -12.67 7.72 -11.75
N ARG A 53 -11.43 7.53 -12.22
CA ARG A 53 -10.82 6.20 -12.42
C ARG A 53 -10.27 5.59 -11.14
N ASN A 54 -10.22 6.35 -10.04
CA ASN A 54 -9.76 5.85 -8.76
C ASN A 54 -10.68 4.70 -8.27
N PRO A 55 -10.14 3.56 -7.79
CA PRO A 55 -10.96 2.45 -7.29
C PRO A 55 -11.89 2.79 -6.12
N SER A 56 -11.57 3.84 -5.37
CA SER A 56 -12.38 4.35 -4.25
C SER A 56 -13.28 5.53 -4.63
N TYR A 57 -13.34 5.90 -5.92
CA TYR A 57 -14.24 6.96 -6.39
C TYR A 57 -15.69 6.56 -6.10
N GLY A 58 -16.44 7.45 -5.43
CA GLY A 58 -17.83 7.17 -5.06
C GLY A 58 -18.01 6.12 -3.97
N PHE A 59 -16.96 5.69 -3.24
CA PHE A 59 -17.06 4.75 -2.12
C PHE A 59 -18.11 5.19 -1.07
N TYR A 60 -18.31 6.50 -0.93
CA TYR A 60 -19.32 7.12 -0.07
C TYR A 60 -20.40 7.86 -0.87
N SER A 61 -20.86 7.29 -2.00
CA SER A 61 -21.86 7.91 -2.88
C SER A 61 -23.14 8.35 -2.13
N ASP A 62 -23.54 7.59 -1.11
CA ASP A 62 -24.78 7.82 -0.36
C ASP A 62 -24.59 8.59 0.95
N VAL A 63 -23.35 8.97 1.29
CA VAL A 63 -23.01 9.68 2.54
C VAL A 63 -22.90 11.17 2.27
N SER A 64 -23.30 12.03 3.21
CA SER A 64 -23.17 13.49 3.01
C SER A 64 -21.69 13.93 2.94
N LEU A 65 -21.41 15.06 2.27
CA LEU A 65 -20.04 15.58 2.17
C LEU A 65 -19.44 15.93 3.55
N ASP A 66 -20.26 16.43 4.47
CA ASP A 66 -19.82 16.78 5.82
C ASP A 66 -19.42 15.53 6.62
N GLU A 67 -20.20 14.45 6.54
CA GLU A 67 -19.84 13.17 7.16
C GLU A 67 -18.59 12.55 6.53
N ILE A 68 -18.39 12.70 5.21
CA ILE A 68 -17.16 12.25 4.54
C ILE A 68 -15.96 13.06 5.02
N MET A 69 -16.11 14.38 5.16
CA MET A 69 -15.07 15.24 5.73
C MET A 69 -14.71 14.84 7.15
N GLU A 70 -15.69 14.53 8.00
CA GLU A 70 -15.45 14.03 9.35
C GLU A 70 -14.66 12.71 9.31
N LYS A 71 -14.97 11.79 8.40
CA LYS A 71 -14.21 10.55 8.22
C LYS A 71 -12.76 10.82 7.79
N VAL A 72 -12.53 11.74 6.85
CA VAL A 72 -11.18 12.16 6.43
C VAL A 72 -10.41 12.77 7.60
N ASP A 73 -11.04 13.66 8.37
CA ASP A 73 -10.42 14.26 9.56
C ASP A 73 -10.08 13.18 10.59
N ARG A 74 -10.93 12.17 10.79
CA ARG A 74 -10.61 11.04 11.66
C ARG A 74 -9.42 10.22 11.16
N THR A 75 -9.24 10.06 9.85
CA THR A 75 -8.05 9.40 9.26
C THR A 75 -6.77 10.18 9.55
N LEU A 76 -6.84 11.51 9.51
CA LEU A 76 -5.74 12.40 9.91
C LEU A 76 -5.42 12.26 11.40
N HIS A 77 -6.43 12.33 12.27
CA HIS A 77 -6.25 12.20 13.72
C HIS A 77 -5.74 10.81 14.13
N SER A 78 -6.10 9.76 13.39
CA SER A 78 -5.66 8.38 13.64
C SER A 78 -4.24 8.10 13.12
N GLY A 79 -3.57 9.09 12.53
CA GLY A 79 -2.18 9.00 12.13
C GLY A 79 -1.93 8.18 10.87
N TYR A 80 -2.89 8.12 9.94
CA TYR A 80 -2.68 7.52 8.62
C TYR A 80 -2.34 8.56 7.56
N LEU A 81 -2.97 9.73 7.64
CA LEU A 81 -2.68 10.90 6.82
C LEU A 81 -2.12 12.01 7.70
N GLU A 82 -1.37 12.93 7.11
CA GLU A 82 -1.00 14.21 7.72
C GLU A 82 -1.23 15.35 6.71
N ILE A 83 -1.21 16.60 7.19
CA ILE A 83 -1.28 17.78 6.34
C ILE A 83 0.12 18.40 6.29
N GLU A 84 0.62 18.65 5.09
CA GLU A 84 1.83 19.43 4.85
C GLU A 84 1.50 20.71 4.09
N MET A 85 2.34 21.73 4.25
CA MET A 85 2.20 22.99 3.53
C MET A 85 3.09 22.96 2.29
N ASN A 86 2.47 22.87 1.11
CA ASN A 86 3.16 23.13 -0.15
C ASN A 86 3.03 24.63 -0.47
N GLY A 87 4.01 25.40 0.01
CA GLY A 87 3.94 26.87 0.01
C GLY A 87 2.80 27.36 0.90
N LYS A 88 1.72 27.88 0.29
CA LYS A 88 0.51 28.35 1.00
C LYS A 88 -0.65 27.34 0.96
N LEU A 89 -0.49 26.23 0.24
CA LEU A 89 -1.55 25.26 0.03
C LEU A 89 -1.39 24.08 0.98
N PRO A 90 -2.37 23.79 1.85
CA PRO A 90 -2.37 22.58 2.67
C PRO A 90 -2.70 21.37 1.79
N THR A 91 -1.77 20.44 1.69
CA THR A 91 -1.94 19.19 0.96
C THR A 91 -1.94 18.01 1.92
N ILE A 92 -2.67 16.95 1.56
CA ILE A 92 -2.64 15.71 2.32
C ILE A 92 -1.43 14.90 1.90
N VAL A 93 -0.73 14.30 2.86
CA VAL A 93 0.36 13.34 2.61
C VAL A 93 0.16 12.11 3.48
N PHE A 94 0.79 11.01 3.09
CA PHE A 94 0.78 9.80 3.91
C PHE A 94 1.78 9.93 5.05
N THR A 95 1.33 9.56 6.24
CA THR A 95 2.23 9.25 7.35
C THR A 95 3.04 7.98 7.02
N PRO A 96 4.07 7.62 7.83
CA PRO A 96 4.75 6.35 7.67
C PRO A 96 3.80 5.14 7.66
N LEU A 97 2.82 5.10 8.57
CA LEU A 97 1.82 4.02 8.61
C LEU A 97 0.91 4.03 7.38
N GLY A 98 0.47 5.21 6.94
CA GLY A 98 -0.30 5.35 5.69
C GLY A 98 0.47 4.83 4.48
N TRP A 99 1.77 5.11 4.40
CA TRP A 99 2.63 4.59 3.34
C TRP A 99 2.82 3.09 3.40
N VAL A 100 2.89 2.46 4.58
CA VAL A 100 2.97 0.99 4.68
C VAL A 100 1.71 0.35 4.09
N ILE A 101 0.54 0.84 4.47
CA ILE A 101 -0.76 0.31 4.02
C ILE A 101 -0.96 0.53 2.52
N GLU A 102 -0.72 1.76 2.03
CA GLU A 102 -1.00 2.08 0.64
C GLU A 102 0.00 1.43 -0.33
N ARG A 103 1.29 1.38 0.01
CA ARG A 103 2.29 0.70 -0.84
C ARG A 103 1.95 -0.78 -1.00
N GLU A 104 1.57 -1.43 0.09
CA GLU A 104 1.19 -2.83 0.08
C GLU A 104 -0.05 -3.05 -0.80
N ARG A 105 -1.13 -2.32 -0.53
CA ARG A 105 -2.36 -2.40 -1.32
C ARG A 105 -2.11 -2.17 -2.81
N ARG A 106 -1.36 -1.12 -3.16
CA ARG A 106 -1.12 -0.76 -4.55
C ARG A 106 -0.25 -1.79 -5.27
N ALA A 107 0.75 -2.36 -4.59
CA ALA A 107 1.55 -3.46 -5.12
C ALA A 107 0.69 -4.70 -5.43
N GLU A 108 -0.29 -5.01 -4.59
CA GLU A 108 -1.24 -6.10 -4.88
C GLU A 108 -2.18 -5.78 -6.03
N GLU A 109 -2.68 -4.54 -6.13
CA GLU A 109 -3.51 -4.13 -7.25
C GLU A 109 -2.77 -4.29 -8.59
N PHE A 110 -1.47 -3.98 -8.63
CA PHE A 110 -0.64 -4.24 -9.80
C PHE A 110 -0.48 -5.74 -10.10
N LEU A 111 -0.26 -6.56 -9.08
CA LEU A 111 -0.13 -8.00 -9.28
C LEU A 111 -1.44 -8.61 -9.82
N ARG A 112 -2.58 -8.25 -9.23
CA ARG A 112 -3.91 -8.68 -9.70
C ARG A 112 -4.21 -8.20 -11.12
N GLU A 113 -3.82 -6.98 -11.47
CA GLU A 113 -3.95 -6.47 -12.84
C GLU A 113 -3.10 -7.29 -13.81
N TRP A 114 -1.87 -7.63 -13.45
CA TRP A 114 -1.00 -8.47 -14.27
C TRP A 114 -1.55 -9.90 -14.43
N ASP A 115 -2.07 -10.49 -13.35
CA ASP A 115 -2.77 -11.79 -13.40
C ASP A 115 -3.94 -11.74 -14.39
N GLN A 116 -4.81 -10.74 -14.27
CA GLN A 116 -5.95 -10.57 -15.18
C GLN A 116 -5.51 -10.40 -16.63
N TRP A 117 -4.44 -9.64 -16.90
CA TRP A 117 -3.95 -9.48 -18.27
C TRP A 117 -3.39 -10.79 -18.82
N LEU A 118 -2.61 -11.53 -18.04
CA LEU A 118 -2.03 -12.81 -18.45
C LEU A 118 -3.12 -13.86 -18.70
N GLU A 119 -4.11 -13.97 -17.80
CA GLU A 119 -5.25 -14.89 -17.94
C GLU A 119 -6.09 -14.60 -19.19
N ASN A 120 -6.23 -13.33 -19.55
CA ASN A 120 -7.01 -12.90 -20.72
C ASN A 120 -6.16 -12.75 -21.99
N GLY A 121 -4.87 -13.09 -21.96
CA GLY A 121 -3.96 -12.94 -23.11
C GLY A 121 -3.75 -11.49 -23.55
N VAL A 122 -3.98 -10.53 -22.65
CA VAL A 122 -3.78 -9.11 -22.90
C VAL A 122 -2.28 -8.80 -22.82
N VAL A 123 -1.73 -8.23 -23.90
CA VAL A 123 -0.38 -7.69 -23.90
C VAL A 123 -0.48 -6.17 -23.82
N PRO A 124 -0.07 -5.54 -22.70
CA PRO A 124 -0.13 -4.09 -22.59
C PRO A 124 0.80 -3.44 -23.62
N MET A 125 0.37 -2.32 -24.22
CA MET A 125 1.21 -1.60 -25.19
C MET A 125 2.47 -1.00 -24.55
N SER A 126 2.40 -0.65 -23.27
CA SER A 126 3.48 -0.03 -22.51
C SER A 126 3.33 -0.28 -21.00
N MET A 127 4.45 -0.28 -20.28
CA MET A 127 4.52 -0.37 -18.82
C MET A 127 4.80 0.99 -18.16
N GLU A 128 4.64 2.11 -18.89
CA GLU A 128 4.92 3.47 -18.41
C GLU A 128 4.12 3.86 -17.16
N TYR A 129 2.96 3.27 -16.91
CA TYR A 129 2.13 3.58 -15.74
C TYR A 129 2.79 3.21 -14.39
N LEU A 130 3.82 2.34 -14.42
CA LEU A 130 4.66 1.97 -13.27
C LEU A 130 5.83 2.94 -13.06
N LYS A 131 6.20 3.72 -14.08
CA LYS A 131 7.28 4.70 -14.00
C LYS A 131 6.88 5.87 -13.10
N ASP A 132 7.87 6.49 -12.45
CA ASP A 132 7.72 7.65 -11.57
C ASP A 132 6.86 7.43 -10.31
N ARG A 133 6.43 6.19 -10.06
CA ARG A 133 5.74 5.79 -8.84
C ARG A 133 6.67 5.78 -7.63
N ASN A 134 6.08 5.76 -6.43
CA ASN A 134 6.84 5.62 -5.19
C ASN A 134 7.77 4.41 -5.26
N ARG A 135 9.06 4.63 -5.07
CA ARG A 135 10.07 3.59 -5.26
C ARG A 135 9.91 2.40 -4.29
N GLY A 136 9.46 2.65 -3.07
CA GLY A 136 9.17 1.59 -2.11
C GLY A 136 7.99 0.71 -2.55
N MET A 137 6.97 1.31 -3.17
CA MET A 137 5.85 0.57 -3.78
C MET A 137 6.33 -0.31 -4.93
N ILE A 138 7.16 0.23 -5.82
CA ILE A 138 7.71 -0.49 -6.97
C ILE A 138 8.57 -1.68 -6.53
N PHE A 139 9.39 -1.49 -5.51
CA PHE A 139 10.21 -2.58 -4.99
C PHE A 139 9.41 -3.62 -4.23
N LEU A 140 8.37 -3.22 -3.50
CA LEU A 140 7.43 -4.15 -2.88
C LEU A 140 6.65 -4.96 -3.93
N PHE A 141 6.27 -4.33 -5.05
CA PHE A 141 5.64 -5.03 -6.16
C PHE A 141 6.56 -6.09 -6.78
N LEU A 142 7.83 -5.76 -7.04
CA LEU A 142 8.83 -6.74 -7.49
C LEU A 142 9.01 -7.88 -6.49
N TYR A 143 9.04 -7.58 -5.19
CA TYR A 143 9.12 -8.61 -4.15
C TYR A 143 7.90 -9.52 -4.16
N LYS A 144 6.67 -8.98 -4.26
CA LYS A 144 5.45 -9.79 -4.37
C LYS A 144 5.48 -10.71 -5.59
N ILE A 145 6.00 -10.23 -6.73
CA ILE A 145 6.24 -11.09 -7.91
C ILE A 145 7.22 -12.22 -7.57
N VAL A 146 8.35 -11.92 -6.91
CA VAL A 146 9.28 -12.98 -6.43
C VAL A 146 8.53 -13.98 -5.56
N CYS A 147 7.70 -13.56 -4.61
CA CYS A 147 6.97 -14.49 -3.74
C CYS A 147 6.07 -15.49 -4.48
N THR A 148 5.59 -15.15 -5.67
CA THR A 148 4.81 -16.09 -6.50
C THR A 148 5.64 -17.26 -7.02
N GLY A 149 6.93 -17.04 -7.28
CA GLY A 149 7.78 -17.99 -7.99
C GLY A 149 7.36 -18.30 -9.43
N ASP A 150 6.39 -17.58 -9.99
CA ASP A 150 5.78 -17.94 -11.26
C ASP A 150 6.49 -17.25 -12.45
N PRO A 151 7.08 -18.02 -13.39
CA PRO A 151 7.76 -17.45 -14.55
C PRO A 151 6.80 -16.76 -15.54
N LYS A 152 5.48 -16.88 -15.41
CA LYS A 152 4.49 -16.23 -16.31
C LYS A 152 4.64 -14.70 -16.37
N TYR A 153 5.19 -14.07 -15.34
CA TYR A 153 5.39 -12.62 -15.29
C TYR A 153 6.61 -12.11 -16.07
N ILE A 154 7.52 -13.00 -16.49
CA ILE A 154 8.78 -12.63 -17.16
C ILE A 154 8.57 -11.75 -18.42
N PRO A 155 7.59 -12.02 -19.31
CA PRO A 155 7.34 -11.17 -20.47
C PRO A 155 7.02 -9.71 -20.09
N PHE A 156 6.19 -9.51 -19.07
CA PHE A 156 5.81 -8.17 -18.58
C PHE A 156 7.00 -7.47 -17.91
N LEU A 157 7.79 -8.20 -17.11
CA LEU A 157 9.03 -7.68 -16.52
C LEU A 157 10.02 -7.22 -17.59
N LYS A 158 10.21 -7.98 -18.68
CA LYS A 158 11.10 -7.58 -19.79
C LYS A 158 10.63 -6.31 -20.49
N GLN A 159 9.32 -6.18 -20.70
CA GLN A 159 8.75 -4.97 -21.28
C GLN A 159 8.97 -3.76 -20.37
N TRP A 160 8.75 -3.93 -19.06
CA TRP A 160 8.96 -2.88 -18.06
C TRP A 160 10.42 -2.44 -17.92
N GLU A 161 11.37 -3.38 -17.98
CA GLU A 161 12.81 -3.08 -17.93
C GLU A 161 13.23 -2.04 -18.99
N SER A 162 12.58 -2.03 -20.16
CA SER A 162 12.96 -1.14 -21.26
C SER A 162 12.67 0.35 -20.99
N VAL A 163 11.69 0.67 -20.13
CA VAL A 163 11.15 2.03 -19.94
C VAL A 163 11.52 2.69 -18.61
N ASP A 164 11.95 1.94 -17.60
CA ASP A 164 12.18 2.48 -16.25
C ASP A 164 13.59 3.09 -16.05
N TYR A 165 13.91 3.56 -14.84
CA TYR A 165 15.23 4.06 -14.45
C TYR A 165 16.20 2.92 -14.18
N ARG A 166 17.50 3.16 -14.42
CA ARG A 166 18.60 2.17 -14.31
C ARG A 166 18.47 1.26 -13.08
N LYS A 167 18.22 1.82 -11.90
CA LYS A 167 18.16 1.06 -10.66
C LYS A 167 16.94 0.13 -10.59
N VAL A 168 15.80 0.53 -11.13
CA VAL A 168 14.62 -0.34 -11.22
C VAL A 168 14.86 -1.45 -12.25
N ARG A 169 15.50 -1.14 -13.38
CA ARG A 169 15.90 -2.14 -14.39
C ARG A 169 16.78 -3.24 -13.80
N GLU A 170 17.75 -2.86 -12.98
CA GLU A 170 18.62 -3.80 -12.28
C GLU A 170 17.82 -4.75 -11.38
N GLU A 171 16.88 -4.23 -10.60
CA GLU A 171 16.02 -5.07 -9.74
C GLU A 171 15.02 -5.93 -10.52
N ILE A 172 14.52 -5.45 -11.66
CA ILE A 172 13.72 -6.25 -12.59
C ILE A 172 14.53 -7.45 -13.09
N ARG A 173 15.79 -7.25 -13.52
CA ARG A 173 16.65 -8.36 -13.96
C ARG A 173 16.93 -9.36 -12.85
N HIS A 174 17.17 -8.90 -11.63
CA HIS A 174 17.31 -9.80 -10.49
C HIS A 174 16.03 -10.59 -10.23
N THR A 175 14.87 -9.95 -10.33
CA THR A 175 13.56 -10.61 -10.20
C THR A 175 13.37 -11.69 -11.26
N ILE A 176 13.65 -11.39 -12.54
CA ILE A 176 13.62 -12.39 -13.62
C ILE A 176 14.56 -13.56 -13.31
N LYS A 177 15.79 -13.28 -12.87
CA LYS A 177 16.75 -14.34 -12.51
C LYS A 177 16.23 -15.22 -11.37
N SER A 178 15.62 -14.63 -10.33
CA SER A 178 15.00 -15.37 -9.24
C SER A 178 13.89 -16.31 -9.73
N LEU A 179 12.98 -15.81 -10.57
CA LEU A 179 11.88 -16.61 -11.13
C LEU A 179 12.40 -17.78 -11.98
N MET A 180 13.45 -17.56 -12.78
CA MET A 180 14.07 -18.61 -13.58
C MET A 180 14.74 -19.71 -12.75
N LEU A 181 15.10 -19.44 -11.50
CA LEU A 181 15.71 -20.42 -10.60
C LEU A 181 14.68 -21.20 -9.78
N ARG A 182 13.41 -20.79 -9.75
CA ARG A 182 12.40 -21.34 -8.83
C ARG A 182 12.32 -22.87 -8.87
N ASP A 183 12.26 -23.44 -10.06
CA ASP A 183 12.09 -24.89 -10.28
C ASP A 183 13.36 -25.70 -9.94
N SER A 184 14.51 -25.03 -9.82
CA SER A 184 15.80 -25.66 -9.49
C SER A 184 16.17 -25.56 -8.01
N LEU A 185 15.37 -24.87 -7.20
CA LEU A 185 15.62 -24.63 -5.78
C LEU A 185 14.69 -25.47 -4.92
N THR A 186 15.20 -25.93 -3.77
CA THR A 186 14.36 -26.46 -2.71
C THR A 186 13.48 -25.36 -2.12
N ASP A 187 12.41 -25.71 -1.42
CA ASP A 187 11.57 -24.71 -0.75
C ASP A 187 12.34 -23.92 0.33
N GLU A 188 13.28 -24.58 1.02
CA GLU A 188 14.16 -23.91 2.00
C GLU A 188 15.09 -22.88 1.34
N ASP A 189 15.71 -23.25 0.21
CA ASP A 189 16.56 -22.33 -0.56
C ASP A 189 15.73 -21.19 -1.16
N TRP A 190 14.49 -21.46 -1.56
CA TRP A 190 13.57 -20.45 -2.06
C TRP A 190 13.17 -19.46 -0.98
N ASP A 191 12.84 -19.93 0.22
CA ASP A 191 12.54 -19.06 1.36
C ASP A 191 13.73 -18.21 1.77
N LYS A 192 14.95 -18.77 1.70
CA LYS A 192 16.18 -18.00 1.90
C LYS A 192 16.34 -16.91 0.83
N LEU A 193 16.13 -17.26 -0.44
CA LEU A 193 16.18 -16.30 -1.53
C LEU A 193 15.14 -15.20 -1.35
N LYS A 194 13.90 -15.52 -1.00
CA LYS A 194 12.85 -14.53 -0.71
C LYS A 194 13.30 -13.54 0.37
N ARG A 195 13.89 -14.02 1.46
CA ARG A 195 14.42 -13.16 2.53
C ARG A 195 15.53 -12.23 2.03
N GLU A 196 16.52 -12.76 1.30
CA GLU A 196 17.59 -11.94 0.70
C GLU A 196 17.04 -10.88 -0.28
N ARG A 197 16.04 -11.27 -1.08
CA ARG A 197 15.38 -10.35 -2.01
C ARG A 197 14.56 -9.28 -1.28
N PHE A 198 13.87 -9.65 -0.21
CA PHE A 198 13.13 -8.72 0.63
C PHE A 198 14.06 -7.66 1.23
N GLU A 199 15.18 -8.07 1.83
CA GLU A 199 16.17 -7.15 2.39
C GLU A 199 16.72 -6.17 1.34
N ALA A 200 17.00 -6.65 0.12
CA ALA A 200 17.52 -5.82 -0.97
C ALA A 200 16.47 -4.81 -1.50
N LEU A 201 15.19 -5.19 -1.50
CA LEU A 201 14.10 -4.40 -2.06
C LEU A 201 13.43 -3.48 -1.01
N THR A 202 13.61 -3.75 0.27
CA THR A 202 12.92 -2.99 1.32
C THR A 202 13.51 -1.60 1.50
N ILE A 203 12.65 -0.59 1.41
CA ILE A 203 12.99 0.80 1.71
C ILE A 203 12.36 1.17 3.04
N ARG A 204 13.19 1.25 4.08
CA ARG A 204 12.77 1.68 5.43
C ARG A 204 12.26 3.11 5.40
N SER A 205 11.18 3.38 6.13
CA SER A 205 10.70 4.74 6.35
C SER A 205 11.73 5.54 7.15
N LYS A 206 11.88 6.83 6.83
CA LYS A 206 12.78 7.73 7.59
C LYS A 206 12.29 7.98 9.02
N LYS A 207 10.98 7.99 9.19
CA LYS A 207 10.30 8.13 10.48
C LYS A 207 9.81 6.73 10.89
N PRO A 208 9.99 6.32 12.17
CA PRO A 208 9.48 5.05 12.65
C PRO A 208 7.96 4.99 12.54
N VAL A 209 7.45 3.80 12.22
CA VAL A 209 6.01 3.50 12.22
C VAL A 209 5.63 3.02 13.61
N PHE A 210 4.71 3.72 14.27
CA PHE A 210 4.20 3.33 15.58
C PHE A 210 2.84 2.65 15.46
N LEU A 211 2.69 1.53 16.15
CA LEU A 211 1.43 0.81 16.31
C LEU A 211 1.01 0.79 17.77
N HIS A 212 -0.29 0.65 17.99
CA HIS A 212 -0.87 0.56 19.32
C HIS A 212 -1.13 -0.90 19.72
N CYS A 213 -0.53 -1.36 20.82
CA CYS A 213 -0.69 -2.73 21.30
C CYS A 213 -2.06 -2.93 21.96
N LYS A 214 -2.87 -3.86 21.43
CA LYS A 214 -4.17 -4.23 22.01
C LYS A 214 -4.07 -4.93 23.38
N GLY A 215 -2.90 -5.47 23.72
CA GLY A 215 -2.69 -6.21 24.97
C GLY A 215 -2.30 -5.34 26.17
N CYS A 216 -1.54 -4.25 25.96
CA CYS A 216 -1.03 -3.41 27.05
C CYS A 216 -1.29 -1.92 26.87
N ASP A 217 -2.00 -1.50 25.82
CA ASP A 217 -2.35 -0.10 25.55
C ASP A 217 -1.14 0.83 25.33
N ARG A 218 0.03 0.25 25.01
CA ARG A 218 1.27 0.98 24.74
C ARG A 218 1.59 0.99 23.25
N TYR A 219 2.25 2.05 22.81
CA TYR A 219 2.82 2.12 21.47
C TYR A 219 4.09 1.26 21.36
N PHE A 220 4.30 0.67 20.19
CA PHE A 220 5.52 -0.03 19.81
C PHE A 220 5.90 0.29 18.36
N VAL A 221 7.16 0.08 18.02
CA VAL A 221 7.66 0.32 16.66
C VAL A 221 7.38 -0.90 15.80
N LEU A 222 6.76 -0.71 14.64
CA LEU A 222 6.61 -1.75 13.64
C LEU A 222 7.97 -2.05 13.02
N ASP A 223 8.34 -3.32 12.95
CA ASP A 223 9.49 -3.76 12.18
C ASP A 223 9.12 -3.83 10.70
N GLU A 224 9.31 -2.73 9.96
CA GLU A 224 9.07 -2.69 8.52
C GLU A 224 9.95 -3.67 7.72
N LEU A 225 10.94 -4.31 8.36
CA LEU A 225 11.79 -5.35 7.75
C LEU A 225 11.33 -6.78 8.02
N ASP A 226 10.16 -6.97 8.62
CA ASP A 226 9.59 -8.29 8.72
C ASP A 226 8.90 -8.67 7.39
N PRO A 227 9.40 -9.66 6.63
CA PRO A 227 8.77 -10.10 5.40
C PRO A 227 7.37 -10.67 5.64
N GLU A 228 7.09 -11.23 6.82
CA GLU A 228 5.78 -11.83 7.14
C GLU A 228 4.63 -10.82 7.09
N LEU A 229 4.94 -9.52 7.23
CA LEU A 229 3.97 -8.43 7.06
C LEU A 229 3.40 -8.39 5.64
N TYR A 230 4.19 -8.78 4.64
CA TYR A 230 3.91 -8.59 3.22
C TYR A 230 3.74 -9.92 2.45
N GLU A 231 4.04 -11.05 3.09
CA GLU A 231 3.87 -12.39 2.52
C GLU A 231 2.40 -12.84 2.50
N GLY A 232 1.94 -13.22 1.30
CA GLY A 232 0.58 -13.69 1.03
C GLY A 232 -0.39 -12.57 0.64
N ASP A 233 -1.67 -12.83 0.87
CA ASP A 233 -2.77 -11.89 0.61
C ASP A 233 -2.91 -10.88 1.75
N GLY A 234 -2.54 -9.64 1.46
CA GLY A 234 -2.72 -8.45 2.28
C GLY A 234 -1.62 -8.20 3.31
N LEU A 235 -1.56 -6.94 3.74
CA LEU A 235 -0.74 -6.48 4.87
C LEU A 235 -1.22 -7.08 6.21
N LYS A 236 -0.32 -7.75 6.94
CA LYS A 236 -0.59 -8.28 8.29
C LYS A 236 0.08 -7.45 9.36
N LEU A 237 -0.61 -6.44 9.91
CA LEU A 237 -0.06 -5.64 11.00
C LEU A 237 -0.15 -6.39 12.35
N PRO A 238 0.91 -6.40 13.17
CA PRO A 238 0.88 -7.01 14.48
C PRO A 238 -0.11 -6.27 15.40
N GLU A 239 -0.94 -7.03 16.11
CA GLU A 239 -1.93 -6.46 17.03
C GLU A 239 -1.37 -6.21 18.45
N ALA A 240 -0.20 -6.77 18.74
CA ALA A 240 0.44 -6.70 20.04
C ALA A 240 1.95 -6.49 19.90
N CYS A 241 2.57 -5.89 20.92
CA CYS A 241 4.02 -5.80 20.99
C CYS A 241 4.64 -7.15 21.38
N CYS A 242 5.93 -7.36 21.07
CA CYS A 242 6.68 -8.59 21.38
C CYS A 242 6.44 -9.11 22.80
N ASN A 243 6.54 -8.24 23.82
CA ASN A 243 6.31 -8.59 25.22
C ASN A 243 4.90 -9.17 25.50
N CYS A 244 3.89 -8.75 24.75
CA CYS A 244 2.53 -9.26 24.89
C CYS A 244 2.30 -10.53 24.05
N GLU A 245 3.00 -10.68 22.93
CA GLU A 245 2.97 -11.90 22.13
C GLU A 245 3.67 -13.07 22.83
N ASP A 246 4.83 -12.84 23.44
CA ASP A 246 5.58 -13.87 24.16
C ASP A 246 4.77 -14.41 25.34
N LYS A 247 4.11 -13.55 26.10
CA LYS A 247 3.19 -13.96 27.18
C LYS A 247 2.02 -14.82 26.68
N LYS A 248 1.56 -14.63 25.44
CA LYS A 248 0.52 -15.48 24.84
C LYS A 248 1.05 -16.85 24.42
N LYS A 249 2.33 -16.94 24.03
CA LYS A 249 2.99 -18.22 23.70
C LYS A 249 3.28 -19.03 24.95
N ASP A 250 3.73 -18.38 26.03
CA ASP A 250 4.02 -19.02 27.31
C ASP A 250 2.76 -19.53 28.05
N SER A 251 1.61 -18.90 27.82
CA SER A 251 0.32 -19.34 28.40
C SER A 251 -0.40 -20.44 27.61
N ARG A 252 0.15 -20.82 26.45
CA ARG A 252 -0.35 -21.91 25.59
C ARG A 252 0.55 -23.15 25.59
N SER A 253 1.67 -23.09 26.32
CA SER A 253 2.59 -24.20 26.58
C SER A 253 2.30 -24.80 27.95
#